data_AF-A0A9W7ARM7-F1
#
_entry.id   AF-A0A9W7ARM7-F1
#
_cell.length_a   1.000
_cell.length_b   1.000
_cell.length_c   1.000
_cell.angle_alpha   90.00
_cell.angle_beta   90.00
_cell.angle_gamma   90.00
#
_symmetry.space_group_name_H-M   'P 1'
#
loop_
_entity.id
_entity.type
_entity.pdbx_description
1 polymer ?
#
loop_
_entity_poly.entity_id
_entity_poly.type
_entity_poly.pdbx_seq_one_letter_code
_entity_poly.pdbx_strand_id
1 'polypeptide(L)'
;MTEKVDALQTKLLRPGHVNISSGPTKALARTTPGAKKVGSNVMGVSTTIHTCCTRVEIHEDPEAFLERLLGDQTKVGRMLFQKIILEGVAYWSFMVGTTKCCDLLLRMWVERHDKDGVIVRVTSVEEEEIGVPLPNPHSTATKKLRLLLKEGTVVLRPLPFGQTLFTFTAQIDFIEVMKDAIGTSAVKLRAGVEAAKADELFCKLVNMFYDQFQKEDVIDARCKMDFIENKIPNAAPLTEDEQRIIEESVKLVEDVASRAKRISGTANESMEKFLYHADGGEAALGMTVAKMDVAAVVLFTEIWLIDTYAKKAENKSAAIREVWNNLDGTRSVQYSKSVSLPGGFQDRLFEMWMTWVKRVEADGRRTFIIAFCPMEKYKGAHHKGEWTEKLHEATTRGVHIVKELTDNTCEWTRVQQVDLKISLPARVLDIFAKQELGWANKVQEKLSATQLNQSQVFCKIADTSI
;
A
#
# COMPACT_ATOMS: atom_id res chain seq x y z
N MET A 1 -16.14 -18.82 17.55
CA MET A 1 -15.18 -17.69 17.59
C MET A 1 -14.51 -17.45 16.24
N THR A 2 -14.45 -18.45 15.37
CA THR A 2 -13.85 -18.41 14.02
C THR A 2 -14.62 -17.52 13.03
N GLU A 3 -15.96 -17.46 13.08
CA GLU A 3 -16.77 -16.65 12.15
C GLU A 3 -16.69 -15.12 12.35
N LYS A 4 -16.31 -14.62 13.54
CA LYS A 4 -16.14 -13.17 13.77
C LYS A 4 -14.79 -12.63 13.29
N VAL A 5 -13.85 -13.52 12.97
CA VAL A 5 -12.53 -13.14 12.42
C VAL A 5 -12.60 -12.89 10.92
N ASP A 6 -13.47 -13.59 10.20
CA ASP A 6 -13.63 -13.41 8.75
C ASP A 6 -14.40 -12.13 8.41
N ALA A 7 -15.32 -11.67 9.25
CA ALA A 7 -16.00 -10.37 9.08
C ALA A 7 -15.07 -9.14 9.24
N LEU A 8 -13.86 -9.33 9.82
CA LEU A 8 -12.81 -8.30 9.88
C LEU A 8 -11.83 -8.37 8.71
N GLN A 9 -11.80 -9.47 7.94
CA GLN A 9 -10.89 -9.64 6.80
C GLN A 9 -11.26 -8.75 5.61
N THR A 10 -12.54 -8.40 5.44
CA THR A 10 -12.98 -7.54 4.34
C THR A 10 -12.75 -6.04 4.59
N LYS A 11 -12.38 -5.62 5.81
CA LYS A 11 -12.29 -4.20 6.16
C LYS A 11 -10.90 -3.58 6.11
N LEU A 12 -9.79 -4.33 6.10
CA LEU A 12 -8.45 -3.74 6.26
C LEU A 12 -7.34 -4.63 5.68
N LEU A 13 -7.24 -4.70 4.36
CA LEU A 13 -5.95 -4.96 3.69
C LEU A 13 -5.66 -3.75 2.80
N ARG A 14 -4.87 -2.84 3.37
CA ARG A 14 -4.31 -1.69 2.66
C ARG A 14 -2.88 -2.08 2.29
N PRO A 15 -2.54 -2.20 1.00
CA PRO A 15 -1.15 -2.43 0.61
C PRO A 15 -0.29 -1.25 1.08
N GLY A 16 0.70 -1.54 1.91
CA GLY A 16 1.62 -0.56 2.51
C GLY A 16 1.24 -0.01 3.91
N HIS A 17 0.21 -0.54 4.57
CA HIS A 17 -0.13 -0.15 5.96
C HIS A 17 0.10 -1.28 6.96
N VAL A 18 0.90 -1.02 7.98
CA VAL A 18 0.94 -1.83 9.20
C VAL A 18 -0.38 -1.62 9.95
N ASN A 19 -1.26 -2.61 9.90
CA ASN A 19 -2.47 -2.60 10.72
C ASN A 19 -2.14 -3.20 12.09
N ILE A 20 -2.19 -2.36 13.12
CA ILE A 20 -2.00 -2.75 14.51
C ILE A 20 -3.38 -2.91 15.14
N SER A 21 -3.67 -4.08 15.69
CA SER A 21 -4.79 -4.25 16.60
C SER A 21 -4.25 -4.53 18.00
N SER A 22 -4.15 -3.50 18.83
CA SER A 22 -3.89 -3.64 20.26
C SER A 22 -5.23 -3.70 21.00
N GLY A 23 -5.67 -4.91 21.38
CA GLY A 23 -6.76 -5.06 22.32
C GLY A 23 -6.20 -5.21 23.73
N PRO A 24 -6.64 -4.44 24.74
CA PRO A 24 -6.33 -4.77 26.12
C PRO A 24 -7.05 -6.07 26.47
N THR A 25 -6.35 -7.20 26.39
CA THR A 25 -6.84 -8.43 27.01
C THR A 25 -6.82 -8.18 28.51
N LYS A 26 -8.01 -8.16 29.15
CA LYS A 26 -8.15 -7.99 30.60
C LYS A 26 -7.08 -8.81 31.32
N ALA A 27 -6.26 -8.14 32.12
CA ALA A 27 -5.28 -8.79 32.98
C ALA A 27 -6.00 -9.86 33.82
N LEU A 28 -5.87 -11.14 33.44
CA LEU A 28 -6.34 -12.24 34.26
C LEU A 28 -5.24 -12.49 35.29
N ALA A 29 -5.37 -11.88 36.46
CA ALA A 29 -4.55 -12.21 37.62
C ALA A 29 -4.86 -13.66 38.02
N ARG A 30 -4.03 -14.61 37.60
CA ARG A 30 -4.09 -16.01 38.04
C ARG A 30 -3.21 -16.13 39.28
N THR A 31 -3.82 -16.07 40.46
CA THR A 31 -3.17 -16.45 41.72
C THR A 31 -3.27 -17.97 41.89
N THR A 32 -2.12 -18.66 41.87
CA THR A 32 -2.06 -20.10 42.18
C THR A 32 -2.08 -20.28 43.71
N PRO A 33 -3.00 -21.06 44.29
CA PRO A 33 -2.96 -21.36 45.72
C PRO A 33 -2.16 -22.64 45.97
N GLY A 34 -1.07 -22.53 46.74
CA GLY A 34 -0.51 -23.67 47.48
C GLY A 34 1.01 -23.75 47.54
N ALA A 35 1.60 -23.22 48.63
CA ALA A 35 2.65 -23.88 49.41
C ALA A 35 2.91 -23.07 50.70
N LYS A 36 3.04 -23.78 51.82
CA LYS A 36 3.23 -23.24 53.18
C LYS A 36 4.46 -22.33 53.29
N LYS A 37 4.27 -21.24 54.05
CA LYS A 37 5.32 -20.31 54.51
C LYS A 37 6.50 -21.03 55.17
N VAL A 38 7.69 -20.83 54.64
CA VAL A 38 8.93 -20.68 55.42
C VAL A 38 9.64 -19.44 54.88
N GLY A 39 10.12 -18.59 55.79
CA GLY A 39 10.47 -17.19 55.54
C GLY A 39 11.54 -16.96 54.47
N SER A 40 11.15 -16.23 53.42
CA SER A 40 12.01 -15.33 52.68
C SER A 40 11.12 -14.21 52.11
N ASN A 41 11.58 -12.96 52.16
CA ASN A 41 10.91 -11.83 51.52
C ASN A 41 10.99 -12.01 49.99
N VAL A 42 10.06 -12.77 49.42
CA VAL A 42 9.82 -12.76 47.97
C VAL A 42 8.77 -11.69 47.72
N MET A 43 9.20 -10.49 47.32
CA MET A 43 8.29 -9.52 46.70
C MET A 43 7.61 -10.22 45.52
N GLY A 44 6.28 -10.34 45.56
CA GLY A 44 5.51 -10.88 44.45
C GLY A 44 5.76 -10.04 43.20
N VAL A 45 6.53 -10.56 42.25
CA VAL A 45 6.77 -9.92 40.96
C VAL A 45 5.53 -10.14 40.10
N SER A 46 4.64 -9.15 40.07
CA SER A 46 3.55 -9.12 39.08
C SER A 46 4.17 -9.03 37.69
N THR A 47 3.94 -10.06 36.86
CA THR A 47 4.43 -10.08 35.49
C THR A 47 3.26 -9.71 34.58
N THR A 48 3.32 -8.52 33.97
CA THR A 48 2.36 -8.11 32.96
C THR A 48 2.74 -8.74 31.63
N ILE A 49 1.84 -9.51 31.04
CA ILE A 49 2.00 -10.13 29.74
C ILE A 49 1.33 -9.24 28.70
N HIS A 50 2.09 -8.84 27.67
CA HIS A 50 1.56 -8.05 26.55
C HIS A 50 1.41 -8.94 25.32
N THR A 51 0.23 -8.91 24.70
CA THR A 51 -0.02 -9.58 23.42
C THR A 51 0.05 -8.55 22.30
N CYS A 52 1.05 -8.69 21.45
CA CYS A 52 1.24 -7.84 20.27
C CYS A 52 0.87 -8.63 19.01
N CYS A 53 0.19 -7.97 18.07
CA CYS A 53 -0.14 -8.54 16.76
C CYS A 53 0.11 -7.48 15.68
N THR A 54 0.88 -7.86 14.68
CA THR A 54 1.30 -6.99 13.59
C THR A 54 1.23 -7.73 12.26
N ARG A 55 0.93 -6.99 11.19
CA ARG A 55 0.71 -7.52 9.85
C ARG A 55 1.41 -6.65 8.82
N VAL A 56 2.04 -7.29 7.84
CA VAL A 56 2.64 -6.59 6.69
C VAL A 56 2.61 -7.46 5.44
N GLU A 57 2.54 -6.80 4.29
CA GLU A 57 2.61 -7.44 2.98
C GLU A 57 4.06 -7.42 2.50
N ILE A 58 4.63 -8.59 2.24
CA ILE A 58 6.00 -8.79 1.78
C ILE A 58 5.95 -9.12 0.28
N HIS A 59 6.83 -8.52 -0.53
CA HIS A 59 6.84 -8.75 -2.00
C HIS A 59 7.71 -9.94 -2.37
N GLU A 60 7.43 -11.06 -1.72
CA GLU A 60 8.09 -12.34 -1.92
C GLU A 60 7.11 -13.49 -1.63
N ASP A 61 7.35 -14.63 -2.28
CA ASP A 61 6.57 -15.85 -2.07
C ASP A 61 6.78 -16.42 -0.64
N PRO A 62 5.76 -17.07 -0.02
CA PRO A 62 5.87 -17.55 1.35
C PRO A 62 7.03 -18.51 1.59
N GLU A 63 7.36 -19.38 0.63
CA GLU A 63 8.45 -20.35 0.78
C GLU A 63 9.81 -19.65 0.74
N ALA A 64 10.02 -18.80 -0.27
CA ALA A 64 11.25 -18.01 -0.40
C ALA A 64 11.45 -17.06 0.81
N PHE A 65 10.36 -16.48 1.32
CA PHE A 65 10.41 -15.65 2.52
C PHE A 65 10.71 -16.51 3.77
N LEU A 66 10.11 -17.69 3.91
CA LEU A 66 10.38 -18.62 5.01
C LEU A 66 11.85 -19.06 5.00
N GLU A 67 12.39 -19.44 3.85
CA GLU A 67 13.80 -19.82 3.71
C GLU A 67 14.74 -18.69 4.15
N ARG A 68 14.41 -17.44 3.83
CA ARG A 68 15.18 -16.28 4.30
C ARG A 68 14.96 -15.98 5.77
N LEU A 69 13.75 -16.16 6.29
CA LEU A 69 13.41 -15.97 7.70
C LEU A 69 14.08 -17.01 8.61
N LEU A 70 14.25 -18.23 8.10
CA LEU A 70 14.97 -19.31 8.76
C LEU A 70 16.42 -19.45 8.28
N GLY A 71 16.87 -18.54 7.41
CA GLY A 71 18.18 -18.52 6.77
C GLY A 71 19.20 -17.63 7.51
N ASP A 72 20.48 -17.85 7.23
CA ASP A 72 21.54 -16.93 7.67
C ASP A 72 21.47 -15.65 6.81
N GLN A 73 21.28 -14.50 7.46
CA GLN A 73 21.19 -13.21 6.80
C GLN A 73 22.12 -12.23 7.52
N THR A 74 23.40 -12.25 7.14
CA THR A 74 24.46 -11.44 7.77
C THR A 74 24.15 -9.94 7.83
N LYS A 75 23.17 -9.46 7.04
CA LYS A 75 22.65 -8.10 7.11
C LYS A 75 21.25 -7.98 6.48
N VAL A 76 20.22 -7.80 7.30
CA VAL A 76 18.87 -7.44 6.86
C VAL A 76 18.75 -5.90 6.89
N GLY A 77 19.17 -5.25 5.81
CA GLY A 77 19.18 -3.79 5.71
C GLY A 77 20.19 -3.10 6.65
N ARG A 78 20.03 -1.79 6.91
CA ARG A 78 20.99 -1.04 7.74
C ARG A 78 20.89 -1.32 9.24
N MET A 79 19.80 -1.96 9.68
CA MET A 79 19.43 -1.95 11.10
C MET A 79 18.92 -3.28 11.64
N LEU A 80 18.70 -4.34 10.84
CA LEU A 80 18.38 -5.69 11.35
C LEU A 80 19.54 -6.64 11.02
N PHE A 81 19.94 -7.42 12.00
CA PHE A 81 20.89 -8.50 11.86
C PHE A 81 20.15 -9.79 12.20
N GLN A 82 20.21 -10.78 11.32
CA GLN A 82 19.62 -12.08 11.55
C GLN A 82 20.67 -13.17 11.35
N LYS A 83 20.88 -14.00 12.36
CA LYS A 83 21.78 -15.14 12.25
C LYS A 83 21.13 -16.37 12.83
N ILE A 84 21.16 -17.47 12.08
CA ILE A 84 20.91 -18.79 12.64
C ILE A 84 22.12 -19.15 13.48
N ILE A 85 21.91 -19.32 14.78
CA ILE A 85 23.00 -19.67 15.69
C ILE A 85 23.10 -21.19 15.83
N LEU A 86 21.96 -21.86 15.85
CA LEU A 86 21.79 -23.32 15.83
C LEU A 86 20.57 -23.66 14.98
N GLU A 87 20.45 -24.91 14.56
CA GLU A 87 19.27 -25.38 13.81
C GLU A 87 17.97 -25.03 14.57
N GLY A 88 17.08 -24.29 13.91
CA GLY A 88 15.83 -23.82 14.51
C GLY A 88 15.98 -22.72 15.56
N VAL A 89 17.15 -22.09 15.71
CA VAL A 89 17.37 -20.95 16.61
C VAL A 89 17.92 -19.74 15.86
N ALA A 90 17.10 -18.71 15.73
CA ALA A 90 17.43 -17.44 15.09
C ALA A 90 17.71 -16.36 16.13
N TYR A 91 18.77 -15.59 15.90
CA TYR A 91 19.07 -14.37 16.62
C TYR A 91 18.78 -13.17 15.75
N TRP A 92 17.82 -12.37 16.16
CA TRP A 92 17.46 -11.11 15.51
C TRP A 92 17.90 -9.96 16.39
N SER A 93 18.67 -9.04 15.83
CA SER A 93 19.15 -7.86 16.54
C SER A 93 18.87 -6.63 15.70
N PHE A 94 18.26 -5.60 16.29
CA PHE A 94 17.95 -4.38 15.55
C PHE A 94 18.09 -3.09 16.32
N MET A 95 18.43 -2.03 15.59
CA MET A 95 18.56 -0.70 16.15
C MET A 95 17.19 -0.02 16.37
N VAL A 96 17.04 0.58 17.54
CA VAL A 96 15.88 1.36 17.96
C VAL A 96 16.35 2.80 18.17
N GLY A 97 16.23 3.62 17.13
CA GLY A 97 16.88 4.92 17.08
C GLY A 97 18.38 4.78 16.84
N THR A 98 19.18 5.74 17.33
CA THR A 98 20.62 5.79 17.01
C THR A 98 21.52 5.08 18.02
N THR A 99 21.02 4.80 19.22
CA THR A 99 21.87 4.38 20.37
C THR A 99 21.42 3.10 21.06
N LYS A 100 20.23 2.58 20.74
CA LYS A 100 19.68 1.38 21.41
C LYS A 100 19.63 0.22 20.43
N CYS A 101 20.02 -0.95 20.91
CA CYS A 101 19.90 -2.21 20.21
C CYS A 101 18.86 -3.09 20.91
N CYS A 102 18.06 -3.81 20.15
CA CYS A 102 17.02 -4.71 20.60
C CYS A 102 17.31 -6.10 20.08
N ASP A 103 17.41 -7.07 20.98
CA ASP A 103 17.76 -8.44 20.67
C ASP A 103 16.61 -9.39 20.96
N LEU A 104 16.35 -10.29 20.02
CA LEU A 104 15.47 -11.43 20.14
C LEU A 104 16.27 -12.68 19.84
N LEU A 105 16.18 -13.64 20.74
CA LEU A 105 16.74 -14.96 20.57
C LEU A 105 15.59 -15.95 20.53
N LEU A 106 15.34 -16.52 19.36
CA LEU A 106 14.09 -17.16 19.00
C LEU A 106 14.34 -18.60 18.56
N ARG A 107 13.64 -19.55 19.19
CA ARG A 107 13.46 -20.89 18.64
C ARG A 107 12.27 -20.84 17.70
N MET A 108 12.46 -21.32 16.47
CA MET A 108 11.47 -21.29 15.41
C MET A 108 11.31 -22.69 14.82
N TRP A 109 10.07 -23.13 14.65
CA TRP A 109 9.78 -24.39 13.96
C TRP A 109 8.44 -24.30 13.22
N VAL A 110 8.38 -24.96 12.07
CA VAL A 110 7.16 -25.03 11.26
C VAL A 110 6.18 -25.97 11.94
N GLU A 111 5.01 -25.44 12.33
CA GLU A 111 3.92 -26.22 12.90
C GLU A 111 2.97 -26.73 11.81
N ARG A 112 2.77 -25.93 10.77
CA ARG A 112 1.89 -26.27 9.64
C ARG A 112 2.43 -25.68 8.35
N HIS A 113 2.36 -26.47 7.28
CA HIS A 113 2.65 -26.02 5.93
C HIS A 113 1.60 -26.63 5.00
N ASP A 114 0.76 -25.78 4.43
CA ASP A 114 -0.27 -26.17 3.46
C ASP A 114 -0.47 -25.07 2.41
N LYS A 115 -1.40 -25.30 1.48
CA LYS A 115 -1.76 -24.35 0.41
C LYS A 115 -2.28 -23.00 0.91
N ASP A 116 -2.77 -22.94 2.16
CA ASP A 116 -3.33 -21.72 2.74
C ASP A 116 -2.24 -20.91 3.48
N GLY A 117 -1.04 -21.48 3.60
CA GLY A 117 0.16 -20.81 4.09
C GLY A 117 1.00 -21.63 5.06
N VAL A 118 1.95 -20.94 5.70
CA VAL A 118 2.88 -21.49 6.68
C VAL A 118 2.58 -20.92 8.06
N ILE A 119 2.55 -21.78 9.08
CA ILE A 119 2.50 -21.39 10.49
C ILE A 119 3.82 -21.81 11.14
N VAL A 120 4.54 -20.83 11.68
CA VAL A 120 5.79 -21.02 12.41
C VAL A 120 5.56 -20.64 13.87
N ARG A 121 5.86 -21.57 14.78
CA ARG A 121 5.87 -21.30 16.22
C ARG A 121 7.19 -20.66 16.61
N VAL A 122 7.11 -19.71 17.53
CA VAL A 122 8.24 -18.93 17.98
C VAL A 122 8.24 -18.86 19.50
N THR A 123 9.37 -19.15 20.15
CA THR A 123 9.57 -18.97 21.60
C THR A 123 10.95 -18.39 21.87
N SER A 124 11.13 -17.67 22.97
CA SER A 124 12.47 -17.23 23.34
C SER A 124 13.36 -18.37 23.81
N VAL A 125 14.67 -18.16 23.64
CA VAL A 125 15.74 -19.05 24.12
C VAL A 125 16.66 -18.23 25.02
N GLU A 126 17.14 -18.84 26.10
CA GLU A 126 18.14 -18.24 26.98
C GLU A 126 19.55 -18.40 26.39
N GLU A 127 20.46 -17.47 26.69
CA GLU A 127 21.80 -17.49 26.06
C GLU A 127 22.61 -18.71 26.51
N GLU A 128 22.42 -19.12 27.76
CA GLU A 128 23.03 -20.29 28.39
C GLU A 128 22.63 -21.60 27.69
N GLU A 129 21.42 -21.68 27.13
CA GLU A 129 20.93 -22.87 26.42
C GLU A 129 21.63 -23.09 25.08
N ILE A 130 22.12 -22.02 24.46
CA ILE A 130 22.78 -22.12 23.15
C ILE A 130 24.26 -22.49 23.32
N GLY A 131 24.88 -22.04 24.41
CA GLY A 131 26.27 -22.37 24.73
C GLY A 131 27.31 -21.79 23.75
N VAL A 132 26.92 -20.85 22.88
CA VAL A 132 27.84 -20.12 21.99
C VAL A 132 27.70 -18.60 22.16
N PRO A 133 28.78 -17.83 22.01
CA PRO A 133 28.73 -16.38 22.13
C PRO A 133 27.78 -15.76 21.09
N LEU A 134 26.87 -14.90 21.56
CA LEU A 134 25.99 -14.17 20.65
C LEU A 134 26.79 -13.19 19.79
N PRO A 135 26.43 -13.01 18.50
CA PRO A 135 26.97 -11.97 17.66
C PRO A 135 26.73 -10.59 18.29
N ASN A 136 27.68 -9.66 18.13
CA ASN A 136 27.48 -8.26 18.50
C ASN A 136 27.49 -7.38 17.23
N PRO A 137 26.39 -7.34 16.46
CA PRO A 137 26.37 -6.69 15.15
C PRO A 137 26.40 -5.16 15.22
N HIS A 138 26.15 -4.57 16.40
CA HIS A 138 26.00 -3.13 16.58
C HIS A 138 26.97 -2.58 17.63
N SER A 139 28.24 -2.44 17.24
CA SER A 139 29.33 -1.93 18.10
C SER A 139 29.12 -0.50 18.62
N THR A 140 28.19 0.26 18.04
CA THR A 140 27.86 1.65 18.41
C THR A 140 26.71 1.77 19.41
N ALA A 141 26.02 0.67 19.74
CA ALA A 141 24.90 0.71 20.68
C ALA A 141 25.39 0.94 22.12
N THR A 142 24.83 1.94 22.79
CA THR A 142 25.15 2.25 24.20
C THR A 142 24.18 1.59 25.17
N LYS A 143 23.03 1.10 24.69
CA LYS A 143 22.03 0.36 25.48
C LYS A 143 21.54 -0.87 24.73
N LYS A 144 21.32 -1.96 25.48
CA LYS A 144 20.84 -3.23 24.95
C LYS A 144 19.52 -3.61 25.63
N LEU A 145 18.50 -3.85 24.82
CA LEU A 145 17.19 -4.35 25.23
C LEU A 145 17.08 -5.80 24.79
N ARG A 146 16.61 -6.68 25.68
CA ARG A 146 16.28 -8.06 25.32
C ARG A 146 14.77 -8.24 25.41
N LEU A 147 14.17 -8.72 24.32
CA LEU A 147 12.76 -9.09 24.29
C LEU A 147 12.65 -10.59 24.55
N LEU A 148 11.87 -10.95 25.56
CA LEU A 148 11.54 -12.34 25.86
C LEU A 148 10.13 -12.65 25.39
N LEU A 149 10.04 -13.57 24.45
CA LEU A 149 8.79 -14.11 23.93
C LEU A 149 8.44 -15.36 24.73
N LYS A 150 7.31 -15.32 25.44
CA LYS A 150 6.76 -16.51 26.11
C LYS A 150 6.23 -17.50 25.08
N GLU A 151 5.46 -16.96 24.14
CA GLU A 151 4.93 -17.69 23.01
C GLU A 151 4.68 -16.73 21.86
N GLY A 152 4.82 -17.23 20.64
CA GLY A 152 4.60 -16.45 19.44
C GLY A 152 4.25 -17.34 18.26
N THR A 153 3.70 -16.71 17.24
CA THR A 153 3.30 -17.36 16.01
C THR A 153 3.51 -16.40 14.86
N VAL A 154 4.24 -16.85 13.86
CA VAL A 154 4.34 -16.22 12.55
C VAL A 154 3.44 -16.98 11.60
N VAL A 155 2.56 -16.27 10.91
CA VAL A 155 1.70 -16.82 9.86
C VAL A 155 2.06 -16.14 8.56
N LEU A 156 2.46 -16.94 7.57
CA LEU A 156 2.77 -16.51 6.22
C LEU A 156 1.63 -16.98 5.32
N ARG A 157 0.83 -16.06 4.79
CA ARG A 157 -0.25 -16.42 3.84
C ARG A 157 0.12 -15.94 2.45
N PRO A 158 -0.01 -16.79 1.42
CA PRO A 158 0.15 -16.32 0.05
C PRO A 158 -0.88 -15.24 -0.26
N LEU A 159 -0.42 -14.19 -0.94
CA LEU A 159 -1.23 -13.16 -1.55
C LEU A 159 -1.04 -13.23 -3.07
N PRO A 160 -1.95 -12.63 -3.86
CA PRO A 160 -1.77 -12.51 -5.31
C PRO A 160 -0.40 -11.93 -5.70
N PHE A 161 0.02 -12.20 -6.94
CA PHE A 161 1.24 -11.63 -7.53
C PHE A 161 2.55 -12.02 -6.82
N GLY A 162 2.56 -13.15 -6.11
CA GLY A 162 3.74 -13.65 -5.39
C GLY A 162 4.10 -12.79 -4.20
N GLN A 163 3.09 -12.22 -3.53
CA GLN A 163 3.23 -11.52 -2.26
C GLN A 163 2.93 -12.47 -1.10
N THR A 164 3.33 -12.10 0.11
CA THR A 164 3.04 -12.82 1.35
C THR A 164 2.47 -11.87 2.39
N LEU A 165 1.32 -12.20 2.98
CA LEU A 165 0.87 -11.57 4.20
C LEU A 165 1.63 -12.19 5.39
N PHE A 166 2.60 -11.46 5.91
CA PHE A 166 3.29 -11.78 7.14
C PHE A 166 2.49 -11.27 8.33
N THR A 167 2.09 -12.18 9.22
CA THR A 167 1.46 -11.85 10.50
C THR A 167 2.32 -12.38 11.63
N PHE A 168 2.74 -11.50 12.54
CA PHE A 168 3.46 -11.91 13.73
C PHE A 168 2.64 -11.59 14.99
N THR A 169 2.33 -12.62 15.76
CA THR A 169 1.63 -12.51 17.05
C THR A 169 2.53 -13.04 18.15
N ALA A 170 2.72 -12.30 19.23
CA ALA A 170 3.56 -12.75 20.33
C ALA A 170 3.08 -12.25 21.70
N GLN A 171 3.33 -13.05 22.74
CA GLN A 171 3.27 -12.66 24.14
C GLN A 171 4.67 -12.31 24.63
N ILE A 172 4.87 -11.07 25.07
CA ILE A 172 6.21 -10.51 25.32
C ILE A 172 6.35 -10.01 26.76
N ASP A 173 7.52 -10.28 27.32
CA ASP A 173 8.06 -9.66 28.54
C ASP A 173 9.32 -8.83 28.20
N PHE A 174 9.51 -7.70 28.88
CA PHE A 174 10.64 -6.79 28.67
C PHE A 174 11.72 -6.96 29.74
N ILE A 175 12.98 -7.11 29.29
CA ILE A 175 14.14 -7.04 30.16
C ILE A 175 15.12 -5.99 29.62
N GLU A 176 15.38 -4.95 30.40
CA GLU A 176 16.48 -4.03 30.11
C GLU A 176 17.76 -4.63 30.71
N VAL A 177 18.77 -4.85 29.86
CA VAL A 177 20.06 -5.37 30.27
C VAL A 177 21.01 -4.18 30.33
N MET A 178 21.32 -3.71 31.53
CA MET A 178 22.33 -2.67 31.73
C MET A 178 23.69 -3.34 31.93
N LYS A 179 24.67 -2.90 31.14
CA LYS A 179 26.08 -3.21 31.40
C LYS A 179 26.62 -2.12 32.30
N ASP A 180 26.82 -2.44 33.57
CA ASP A 180 27.46 -1.55 34.53
C ASP A 180 28.96 -1.90 34.61
N ALA A 181 29.79 -0.97 35.09
CA ALA A 181 31.25 -1.17 35.20
C ALA A 181 31.68 -2.33 36.12
N ILE A 182 30.74 -2.94 36.84
CA ILE A 182 30.97 -3.99 37.87
C ILE A 182 30.28 -5.32 37.48
N GLY A 183 29.55 -5.38 36.37
CA GLY A 183 28.86 -6.59 35.91
C GLY A 183 27.59 -6.31 35.11
N THR A 184 26.97 -7.36 34.57
CA THR A 184 25.69 -7.28 33.86
C THR A 184 24.54 -7.32 34.86
N SER A 185 23.74 -6.24 34.98
CA SER A 185 22.54 -6.21 35.82
C SER A 185 21.29 -6.19 34.93
N ALA A 186 20.37 -7.14 35.14
CA ALA A 186 19.10 -7.20 34.43
C ALA A 186 18.00 -6.56 35.29
N VAL A 187 17.39 -5.49 34.80
CA VAL A 187 16.28 -4.81 35.50
C VAL A 187 15.01 -5.02 34.70
N LYS A 188 14.00 -5.61 35.34
CA LYS A 188 12.65 -5.71 34.79
C LYS A 188 12.00 -4.31 34.81
N LEU A 189 11.52 -3.86 33.67
CA LEU A 189 10.90 -2.53 33.52
C LEU A 189 9.47 -2.53 34.14
N ARG A 190 8.80 -1.37 34.23
CA ARG A 190 7.46 -1.23 34.84
C ARG A 190 6.33 -1.29 33.79
N ALA A 191 5.31 -2.12 34.08
CA ALA A 191 4.17 -2.54 33.24
C ALA A 191 3.49 -1.51 32.32
N GLY A 192 3.34 -0.24 32.73
CA GLY A 192 2.55 0.75 31.98
C GLY A 192 3.29 1.44 30.82
N VAL A 193 4.60 1.64 30.97
CA VAL A 193 5.45 2.28 29.96
C VAL A 193 6.00 1.23 28.97
N GLU A 194 5.93 -0.05 29.34
CA GLU A 194 6.40 -1.19 28.54
C GLU A 194 5.49 -1.53 27.37
N ALA A 195 4.16 -1.50 27.54
CA ALA A 195 3.20 -1.86 26.49
C ALA A 195 3.33 -1.01 25.22
N ALA A 196 3.35 0.32 25.38
CA ALA A 196 3.47 1.24 24.24
C ALA A 196 4.84 1.11 23.54
N LYS A 197 5.89 0.82 24.31
CA LYS A 197 7.23 0.54 23.75
C LYS A 197 7.27 -0.81 23.02
N ALA A 198 6.51 -1.81 23.49
CA ALA A 198 6.39 -3.12 22.86
C ALA A 198 5.85 -3.01 21.44
N ASP A 199 4.70 -2.33 21.31
CA ASP A 199 4.03 -2.14 20.04
C ASP A 199 4.92 -1.33 19.07
N GLU A 200 5.57 -0.27 19.55
CA GLU A 200 6.51 0.53 18.74
C GLU A 200 7.67 -0.33 18.22
N LEU A 201 8.26 -1.19 19.07
CA LEU A 201 9.38 -2.06 18.70
C LEU A 201 8.96 -3.12 17.67
N PHE A 202 7.79 -3.73 17.85
CA PHE A 202 7.25 -4.71 16.91
C PHE A 202 6.93 -4.07 15.56
N CYS A 203 6.37 -2.86 15.56
CA CYS A 203 6.13 -2.11 14.34
C CYS A 203 7.44 -1.81 13.60
N LYS A 204 8.49 -1.42 14.33
CA LYS A 204 9.82 -1.21 13.74
C LYS A 204 10.37 -2.49 13.11
N LEU A 205 10.35 -3.61 13.83
CA LEU A 205 10.81 -4.89 13.31
C LEU A 205 10.09 -5.27 11.99
N VAL A 206 8.78 -5.09 11.95
CA VAL A 206 7.95 -5.43 10.78
C VAL A 206 8.21 -4.48 9.61
N ASN A 207 8.35 -3.18 9.88
CA ASN A 207 8.74 -2.21 8.85
C ASN A 207 10.12 -2.53 8.28
N MET A 208 11.04 -3.04 9.08
CA MET A 208 12.36 -3.44 8.58
C MET A 208 12.29 -4.65 7.66
N PHE A 209 11.40 -5.61 7.95
CA PHE A 209 11.10 -6.70 7.02
C PHE A 209 10.49 -6.17 5.72
N TYR A 210 9.51 -5.27 5.79
CA TYR A 210 8.97 -4.62 4.60
C TYR A 210 10.05 -3.94 3.77
N ASP A 211 10.85 -3.09 4.38
CA ASP A 211 11.88 -2.30 3.70
C ASP A 211 12.92 -3.17 2.99
N GLN A 212 13.22 -4.36 3.53
CA GLN A 212 14.14 -5.31 2.91
C GLN A 212 13.52 -5.99 1.69
N PHE A 213 12.26 -6.40 1.80
CA PHE A 213 11.62 -7.27 0.81
C PHE A 213 10.67 -6.53 -0.12
N GLN A 214 10.53 -5.21 0.01
CA GLN A 214 9.73 -4.40 -0.90
C GLN A 214 10.27 -4.49 -2.33
N LYS A 215 9.40 -4.92 -3.23
CA LYS A 215 9.57 -4.90 -4.69
C LYS A 215 8.30 -4.32 -5.34
N GLU A 216 7.91 -3.13 -4.89
CA GLU A 216 6.65 -2.46 -5.26
C GLU A 216 6.46 -2.37 -6.79
N ASP A 217 7.53 -2.07 -7.51
CA ASP A 217 7.58 -1.99 -8.97
C ASP A 217 7.31 -3.33 -9.66
N VAL A 218 7.87 -4.42 -9.12
CA VAL A 218 7.64 -5.79 -9.62
C VAL A 218 6.19 -6.20 -9.40
N ILE A 219 5.62 -5.88 -8.24
CA ILE A 219 4.20 -6.17 -7.95
C ILE A 219 3.30 -5.37 -8.89
N ASP A 220 3.54 -4.06 -9.03
CA ASP A 220 2.79 -3.21 -9.95
C ASP A 220 2.84 -3.75 -11.39
N ALA A 221 4.01 -4.22 -11.85
CA ALA A 221 4.15 -4.83 -13.18
C ALA A 221 3.33 -6.13 -13.33
N ARG A 222 3.34 -7.01 -12.32
CA ARG A 222 2.52 -8.24 -12.30
C ARG A 222 1.03 -7.94 -12.28
N CYS A 223 0.58 -6.98 -11.47
CA CYS A 223 -0.80 -6.51 -11.43
C CYS A 223 -1.26 -6.01 -12.81
N LYS A 224 -0.42 -5.20 -13.47
CA LYS A 224 -0.71 -4.68 -14.81
C LYS A 224 -0.81 -5.80 -15.84
N MET A 225 0.10 -6.76 -15.80
CA MET A 225 0.10 -7.91 -16.70
C MET A 225 -1.15 -8.78 -16.52
N ASP A 226 -1.51 -9.14 -15.28
CA ASP A 226 -2.74 -9.87 -14.99
C ASP A 226 -3.99 -9.12 -15.41
N PHE A 227 -4.01 -7.80 -15.23
CA PHE A 227 -5.12 -6.99 -15.71
C PHE A 227 -5.28 -7.09 -17.23
N ILE A 228 -4.18 -6.99 -17.97
CA ILE A 228 -4.17 -7.06 -19.43
C ILE A 228 -4.56 -8.44 -19.95
N GLU A 229 -3.96 -9.50 -19.38
CA GLU A 229 -4.08 -10.87 -19.87
C GLU A 229 -5.37 -11.56 -19.39
N ASN A 230 -5.78 -11.28 -18.14
CA ASN A 230 -6.85 -12.03 -17.49
C ASN A 230 -8.09 -11.17 -17.20
N LYS A 231 -7.95 -9.90 -16.82
CA LYS A 231 -9.13 -9.08 -16.44
C LYS A 231 -9.81 -8.45 -17.64
N ILE A 232 -9.06 -7.89 -18.58
CA ILE A 232 -9.65 -7.26 -19.77
C ILE A 232 -10.47 -8.26 -20.62
N PRO A 233 -9.95 -9.46 -20.95
CA PRO A 233 -10.69 -10.40 -21.80
C PRO A 233 -11.90 -11.03 -21.09
N ASN A 234 -11.84 -11.18 -19.77
CA ASN A 234 -12.87 -11.86 -18.97
C ASN A 234 -13.78 -10.88 -18.21
N ALA A 235 -13.82 -9.60 -18.60
CA ALA A 235 -14.60 -8.60 -17.90
C ALA A 235 -16.11 -8.87 -18.04
N ALA A 236 -16.82 -8.94 -16.90
CA ALA A 236 -18.27 -9.15 -16.86
C ALA A 236 -19.02 -8.11 -17.70
N PRO A 237 -20.11 -8.44 -18.42
CA PRO A 237 -20.86 -7.50 -19.26
C PRO A 237 -21.21 -6.22 -18.52
N LEU A 238 -21.27 -5.10 -19.25
CA LEU A 238 -21.70 -3.84 -18.67
C LEU A 238 -23.15 -3.92 -18.20
N THR A 239 -23.41 -3.37 -17.03
CA THR A 239 -24.77 -3.06 -16.59
C THR A 239 -25.35 -1.89 -17.39
N GLU A 240 -26.68 -1.73 -17.38
CA GLU A 240 -27.34 -0.59 -18.04
C GLU A 240 -26.86 0.76 -17.49
N ASP A 241 -26.63 0.83 -16.18
CA ASP A 241 -26.13 2.02 -15.51
C ASP A 241 -24.68 2.34 -15.95
N GLU A 242 -23.79 1.33 -16.04
CA GLU A 242 -22.42 1.50 -16.55
C GLU A 242 -22.39 1.94 -18.02
N GLN A 243 -23.21 1.31 -18.86
CA GLN A 243 -23.33 1.68 -20.27
C GLN A 243 -23.77 3.15 -20.41
N ARG A 244 -24.78 3.56 -19.63
CA ARG A 244 -25.30 4.92 -19.66
C ARG A 244 -24.22 5.94 -19.28
N ILE A 245 -23.43 5.72 -18.23
CA ILE A 245 -22.37 6.67 -17.86
C ILE A 245 -21.28 6.74 -18.92
N ILE A 246 -20.96 5.64 -19.60
CA ILE A 246 -20.00 5.64 -20.72
C ILE A 246 -20.54 6.51 -21.85
N GLU A 247 -21.79 6.30 -22.26
CA GLU A 247 -22.41 7.06 -23.36
C GLU A 247 -22.55 8.55 -23.04
N GLU A 248 -23.00 8.88 -21.82
CA GLU A 248 -23.09 10.27 -21.36
C GLU A 248 -21.72 10.95 -21.31
N SER A 249 -20.69 10.24 -20.85
CA SER A 249 -19.34 10.79 -20.74
C SER A 249 -18.66 10.96 -22.11
N VAL A 250 -18.95 10.08 -23.08
CA VAL A 250 -18.46 10.22 -24.46
C VAL A 250 -19.10 11.44 -25.14
N LYS A 251 -20.39 11.73 -24.92
CA LYS A 251 -21.06 12.93 -25.46
C LYS A 251 -20.40 14.23 -24.98
N LEU A 252 -19.77 14.22 -23.80
CA LEU A 252 -19.02 15.38 -23.30
C LEU A 252 -17.88 15.76 -24.24
N VAL A 253 -17.27 14.81 -24.96
CA VAL A 253 -16.19 15.07 -25.91
C VAL A 253 -16.65 15.97 -27.05
N GLU A 254 -17.82 15.67 -27.62
CA GLU A 254 -18.42 16.45 -28.70
C GLU A 254 -18.76 17.88 -28.25
N ASP A 255 -19.31 17.99 -27.03
CA ASP A 255 -19.63 19.28 -26.42
C ASP A 255 -18.38 20.16 -26.27
N VAL A 256 -17.29 19.58 -25.73
CA VAL A 256 -16.02 20.31 -25.54
C VAL A 256 -15.39 20.69 -26.88
N ALA A 257 -15.33 19.76 -27.82
CA ALA A 257 -14.73 19.99 -29.13
C ALA A 257 -15.41 21.15 -29.88
N SER A 258 -16.71 21.36 -29.64
CA SER A 258 -17.47 22.45 -30.26
C SER A 258 -17.26 23.83 -29.60
N ARG A 259 -16.81 23.90 -28.33
CA ARG A 259 -16.79 25.15 -27.53
C ARG A 259 -15.42 25.56 -26.99
N ALA A 260 -14.53 24.61 -26.76
CA ALA A 260 -13.31 24.86 -26.01
C ALA A 260 -12.22 25.51 -26.88
N LYS A 261 -11.45 26.41 -26.27
CA LYS A 261 -10.31 27.06 -26.92
C LYS A 261 -9.02 26.41 -26.44
N ARG A 262 -8.04 26.28 -27.34
CA ARG A 262 -6.70 25.80 -26.99
C ARG A 262 -6.05 26.76 -26.01
N ILE A 263 -5.39 26.22 -24.98
CA ILE A 263 -4.72 27.02 -23.96
C ILE A 263 -3.48 27.70 -24.58
N SER A 264 -3.37 29.02 -24.43
CA SER A 264 -2.20 29.76 -24.89
C SER A 264 -0.91 29.23 -24.26
N GLY A 265 0.15 29.11 -25.06
CA GLY A 265 1.44 28.54 -24.64
C GLY A 265 1.58 27.02 -24.78
N THR A 266 0.49 26.29 -25.04
CA THR A 266 0.52 24.82 -25.26
C THR A 266 0.64 24.44 -26.75
N ALA A 267 0.89 25.43 -27.63
CA ALA A 267 0.95 25.22 -29.08
C ALA A 267 2.10 24.30 -29.51
N ASN A 268 3.24 24.37 -28.79
CA ASN A 268 4.45 23.62 -29.07
C ASN A 268 4.55 22.33 -28.25
N GLU A 269 3.54 22.01 -27.45
CA GLU A 269 3.49 20.74 -26.72
C GLU A 269 3.05 19.62 -27.67
N SER A 270 3.54 18.41 -27.42
CA SER A 270 3.09 17.16 -28.07
C SER A 270 1.61 16.84 -27.80
N MET A 271 0.99 17.56 -26.87
CA MET A 271 -0.40 17.41 -26.46
C MET A 271 -1.18 18.70 -26.70
N GLU A 272 -2.39 18.54 -27.23
CA GLU A 272 -3.34 19.62 -27.35
C GLU A 272 -4.16 19.72 -26.07
N LYS A 273 -4.18 20.90 -25.45
CA LYS A 273 -4.93 21.17 -24.22
C LYS A 273 -5.94 22.27 -24.45
N PHE A 274 -7.16 22.02 -24.01
CA PHE A 274 -8.28 22.94 -24.13
C PHE A 274 -8.89 23.19 -22.75
N LEU A 275 -9.34 24.42 -22.53
CA LEU A 275 -10.01 24.82 -21.29
C LEU A 275 -11.21 25.69 -21.64
N TYR A 276 -12.34 25.40 -21.00
CA TYR A 276 -13.55 26.18 -21.06
C TYR A 276 -14.18 26.28 -19.66
N HIS A 277 -14.79 27.42 -19.36
CA HIS A 277 -15.56 27.64 -18.14
C HIS A 277 -17.03 27.49 -18.47
N ALA A 278 -17.74 26.62 -17.76
CA ALA A 278 -19.19 26.51 -17.94
C ALA A 278 -19.87 27.83 -17.60
N ASP A 279 -21.00 28.11 -18.26
CA ASP A 279 -21.79 29.32 -18.00
C ASP A 279 -22.16 29.38 -16.51
N GLY A 280 -21.73 30.46 -15.84
CA GLY A 280 -21.84 30.61 -14.37
C GLY A 280 -20.51 30.53 -13.61
N GLY A 281 -19.41 30.07 -14.23
CA GLY A 281 -18.05 30.19 -13.69
C GLY A 281 -17.67 29.22 -12.56
N GLU A 282 -18.58 28.36 -12.13
CA GLU A 282 -18.36 27.43 -11.00
C GLU A 282 -17.76 26.07 -11.43
N ALA A 283 -17.92 25.71 -12.71
CA ALA A 283 -17.36 24.49 -13.28
C ALA A 283 -16.33 24.78 -14.37
N ALA A 284 -15.20 24.08 -14.32
CA ALA A 284 -14.16 24.08 -15.35
C ALA A 284 -14.21 22.78 -16.15
N LEU A 285 -14.04 22.89 -17.46
CA LEU A 285 -14.02 21.79 -18.40
C LEU A 285 -12.69 21.78 -19.13
N GLY A 286 -11.89 20.74 -18.89
CA GLY A 286 -10.58 20.55 -19.49
C GLY A 286 -10.59 19.38 -20.47
N MET A 287 -9.84 19.52 -21.56
CA MET A 287 -9.62 18.44 -22.52
C MET A 287 -8.14 18.34 -22.89
N THR A 288 -7.67 17.12 -23.08
CA THR A 288 -6.34 16.80 -23.59
C THR A 288 -6.46 15.78 -24.71
N VAL A 289 -5.76 16.03 -25.82
CA VAL A 289 -5.59 15.07 -26.92
C VAL A 289 -4.10 14.87 -27.16
N ALA A 290 -3.66 13.61 -27.21
CA ALA A 290 -2.26 13.26 -27.37
C ALA A 290 -2.10 12.00 -28.23
N LYS A 291 -1.13 12.02 -29.15
CA LYS A 291 -0.60 10.79 -29.75
C LYS A 291 0.55 10.29 -28.89
N MET A 292 0.50 9.01 -28.56
CA MET A 292 1.42 8.38 -27.61
C MET A 292 2.10 7.23 -28.32
N ASP A 293 3.42 7.16 -28.19
CA ASP A 293 4.24 6.07 -28.76
C ASP A 293 4.18 4.81 -27.90
N VAL A 294 2.98 4.39 -27.47
CA VAL A 294 2.77 3.20 -26.64
C VAL A 294 1.51 2.45 -27.10
N ALA A 295 1.47 1.14 -26.88
CA ALA A 295 0.28 0.34 -27.13
C ALA A 295 -0.93 0.87 -26.33
N ALA A 296 -2.10 0.93 -26.97
CA ALA A 296 -3.34 1.44 -26.35
C ALA A 296 -3.69 0.75 -25.02
N VAL A 297 -3.52 -0.57 -24.97
CA VAL A 297 -3.82 -1.37 -23.77
C VAL A 297 -2.90 -1.03 -22.59
N VAL A 298 -1.64 -0.66 -22.86
CA VAL A 298 -0.67 -0.30 -21.82
C VAL A 298 -1.01 1.06 -21.23
N LEU A 299 -1.32 2.07 -22.07
CA LEU A 299 -1.76 3.38 -21.59
C LEU A 299 -3.08 3.29 -20.81
N PHE A 300 -4.05 2.55 -21.35
CA PHE A 300 -5.32 2.29 -20.67
C PHE A 300 -5.10 1.69 -19.27
N THR A 301 -4.24 0.68 -19.17
CA THR A 301 -3.92 0.02 -17.90
C THR A 301 -3.26 0.96 -16.90
N GLU A 302 -2.34 1.82 -17.34
CA GLU A 302 -1.67 2.83 -16.48
C GLU A 302 -2.65 3.89 -15.96
N ILE A 303 -3.68 4.25 -16.73
CA ILE A 303 -4.72 5.18 -16.29
C ILE A 303 -5.70 4.50 -15.34
N TRP A 304 -6.12 3.26 -15.65
CA TRP A 304 -7.16 2.55 -14.91
C TRP A 304 -6.69 2.01 -13.55
N LEU A 305 -5.48 1.44 -13.45
CA LEU A 305 -4.99 0.81 -12.21
C LEU A 305 -4.50 1.84 -11.18
N ILE A 306 -5.47 2.54 -10.62
CA ILE A 306 -5.30 3.59 -9.62
C ILE A 306 -4.99 3.05 -8.21
N ASP A 307 -4.88 1.76 -7.96
CA ASP A 307 -4.55 1.19 -6.64
C ASP A 307 -3.11 0.67 -6.51
N THR A 308 -2.32 0.81 -7.57
CA THR A 308 -0.88 0.49 -7.62
C THR A 308 -0.04 1.25 -6.60
N TYR A 309 1.09 0.68 -6.19
CA TYR A 309 2.04 1.31 -5.27
C TYR A 309 2.59 2.62 -5.84
N ALA A 310 2.93 2.65 -7.13
CA ALA A 310 3.35 3.87 -7.82
C ALA A 310 2.29 4.98 -7.73
N LYS A 311 1.00 4.66 -7.95
CA LYS A 311 -0.09 5.65 -7.87
C LYS A 311 -0.33 6.12 -6.45
N LYS A 312 -0.15 5.27 -5.44
CA LYS A 312 -0.17 5.68 -4.03
C LYS A 312 0.98 6.63 -3.72
N ALA A 313 2.20 6.31 -4.18
CA ALA A 313 3.38 7.14 -3.99
C ALA A 313 3.23 8.53 -4.64
N GLU A 314 2.68 8.60 -5.85
CA GLU A 314 2.36 9.85 -6.57
C GLU A 314 1.38 10.76 -5.81
N ASN A 315 0.53 10.19 -4.94
CA ASN A 315 -0.53 10.90 -4.23
C ASN A 315 -0.33 10.94 -2.70
N LYS A 316 0.91 10.78 -2.20
CA LYS A 316 1.21 10.80 -0.75
C LYS A 316 0.77 12.08 -0.02
N SER A 317 0.61 13.19 -0.76
CA SER A 317 0.16 14.47 -0.19
C SER A 317 -1.36 14.59 -0.05
N ALA A 318 -2.15 13.69 -0.65
CA ALA A 318 -3.59 13.71 -0.49
C ALA A 318 -3.97 13.22 0.91
N ALA A 319 -4.75 14.03 1.65
CA ALA A 319 -5.26 13.66 2.96
C ALA A 319 -6.18 12.43 2.90
N ILE A 320 -6.94 12.29 1.81
CA ILE A 320 -7.82 11.16 1.53
C ILE A 320 -7.48 10.59 0.16
N ARG A 321 -7.35 9.26 0.14
CA ARG A 321 -7.25 8.46 -1.07
C ARG A 321 -7.73 7.05 -0.80
N GLU A 322 -8.91 6.70 -1.28
CA GLU A 322 -9.49 5.37 -1.13
C GLU A 322 -10.00 4.83 -2.46
N VAL A 323 -9.74 3.55 -2.72
CA VAL A 323 -10.15 2.85 -3.93
C VAL A 323 -10.89 1.60 -3.50
N TRP A 324 -12.12 1.44 -4.00
CA TRP A 324 -12.98 0.30 -3.75
C TRP A 324 -13.31 -0.35 -5.09
N ASN A 325 -12.66 -1.47 -5.36
CA ASN A 325 -12.82 -2.21 -6.61
C ASN A 325 -14.04 -3.15 -6.56
N ASN A 326 -14.53 -3.52 -7.75
CA ASN A 326 -15.56 -4.53 -7.96
C ASN A 326 -16.90 -4.23 -7.27
N LEU A 327 -17.38 -2.98 -7.38
CA LEU A 327 -18.67 -2.59 -6.80
C LEU A 327 -19.80 -3.50 -7.33
N ASP A 328 -20.57 -4.10 -6.42
CA ASP A 328 -21.62 -5.07 -6.73
C ASP A 328 -21.19 -6.21 -7.68
N GLY A 329 -19.90 -6.61 -7.62
CA GLY A 329 -19.34 -7.66 -8.48
C GLY A 329 -19.14 -7.26 -9.94
N THR A 330 -19.29 -5.96 -10.27
CA THR A 330 -19.09 -5.41 -11.61
C THR A 330 -17.62 -5.00 -11.82
N ARG A 331 -17.32 -4.38 -12.97
CA ARG A 331 -16.01 -3.77 -13.26
C ARG A 331 -15.91 -2.31 -12.74
N SER A 332 -16.91 -1.86 -12.00
CA SER A 332 -16.96 -0.51 -11.43
C SER A 332 -16.05 -0.35 -10.21
N VAL A 333 -15.55 0.87 -10.05
CA VAL A 333 -14.68 1.29 -8.95
C VAL A 333 -15.29 2.54 -8.30
N GLN A 334 -15.28 2.59 -6.97
CA GLN A 334 -15.43 3.85 -6.25
C GLN A 334 -14.04 4.38 -5.92
N TYR A 335 -13.81 5.65 -6.24
CA TYR A 335 -12.57 6.35 -5.95
C TYR A 335 -12.86 7.63 -5.18
N SER A 336 -12.31 7.75 -3.98
CA SER A 336 -12.42 8.95 -3.16
C SER A 336 -11.04 9.59 -3.03
N LYS A 337 -10.92 10.89 -3.35
CA LYS A 337 -9.65 11.63 -3.30
C LYS A 337 -9.85 13.05 -2.79
N SER A 338 -9.02 13.49 -1.84
CA SER A 338 -8.89 14.90 -1.50
C SER A 338 -7.90 15.62 -2.42
N VAL A 339 -8.21 16.84 -2.83
CA VAL A 339 -7.35 17.70 -3.64
C VAL A 339 -7.21 19.05 -2.96
N SER A 340 -5.97 19.50 -2.78
CA SER A 340 -5.68 20.82 -2.21
C SER A 340 -5.78 21.91 -3.26
N LEU A 341 -6.40 23.03 -2.88
CA LEU A 341 -6.61 24.17 -3.78
C LEU A 341 -5.47 25.19 -3.67
N PRO A 342 -5.07 25.86 -4.78
CA PRO A 342 -4.03 26.89 -4.74
C PRO A 342 -4.46 28.09 -3.89
N GLY A 343 -3.54 28.70 -3.13
CA GLY A 343 -3.81 29.96 -2.41
C GLY A 343 -4.43 29.79 -1.01
N GLY A 344 -4.31 28.61 -0.40
CA GLY A 344 -4.78 28.35 0.96
C GLY A 344 -6.29 28.17 1.08
N PHE A 345 -6.99 28.00 -0.04
CA PHE A 345 -8.39 27.60 -0.03
C PHE A 345 -8.51 26.19 0.54
N GLN A 346 -9.64 25.94 1.18
CA GLN A 346 -9.92 24.66 1.81
C GLN A 346 -9.96 23.53 0.79
N ASP A 347 -9.38 22.39 1.15
CA ASP A 347 -9.31 21.20 0.33
C ASP A 347 -10.71 20.69 -0.08
N ARG A 348 -10.74 19.97 -1.20
CA ARG A 348 -11.96 19.40 -1.78
C ARG A 348 -11.90 17.90 -1.84
N LEU A 349 -12.97 17.25 -1.42
CA LEU A 349 -13.16 15.81 -1.53
C LEU A 349 -13.95 15.51 -2.81
N PHE A 350 -13.39 14.66 -3.66
CA PHE A 350 -14.06 14.06 -4.80
C PHE A 350 -14.38 12.61 -4.49
N GLU A 351 -15.64 12.23 -4.63
CA GLU A 351 -16.07 10.84 -4.61
C GLU A 351 -16.64 10.52 -6.00
N MET A 352 -16.02 9.56 -6.69
CA MET A 352 -16.37 9.23 -8.05
C MET A 352 -16.62 7.74 -8.23
N TRP A 353 -17.63 7.45 -9.03
CA TRP A 353 -17.85 6.15 -9.62
C TRP A 353 -17.15 6.11 -10.98
N MET A 354 -16.34 5.09 -11.20
CA MET A 354 -15.59 4.86 -12.45
C MET A 354 -15.94 3.49 -13.01
N THR A 355 -15.99 3.37 -14.35
CA THR A 355 -16.09 2.08 -15.06
C THR A 355 -15.33 2.17 -16.38
N TRP A 356 -15.20 1.04 -17.10
CA TRP A 356 -14.53 1.02 -18.39
C TRP A 356 -15.11 -0.01 -19.38
N VAL A 357 -14.85 0.22 -20.66
CA VAL A 357 -15.19 -0.72 -21.73
C VAL A 357 -14.08 -0.82 -22.77
N LYS A 358 -13.85 -2.03 -23.27
CA LYS A 358 -13.11 -2.30 -24.49
C LYS A 358 -14.11 -2.45 -25.64
N ARG A 359 -13.94 -1.67 -26.70
CA ARG A 359 -14.67 -1.77 -27.96
C ARG A 359 -13.72 -2.25 -29.06
N VAL A 360 -14.26 -3.02 -30.00
CA VAL A 360 -13.56 -3.38 -31.24
C VAL A 360 -14.28 -2.64 -32.36
N GLU A 361 -13.54 -1.78 -33.05
CA GLU A 361 -14.06 -0.98 -34.16
C GLU A 361 -14.23 -1.84 -35.41
N ALA A 362 -14.95 -1.32 -36.41
CA ALA A 362 -15.20 -2.03 -37.67
C ALA A 362 -13.92 -2.41 -38.44
N ASP A 363 -12.83 -1.67 -38.24
CA ASP A 363 -11.51 -1.94 -38.83
C ASP A 363 -10.64 -2.89 -37.97
N GLY A 364 -11.21 -3.48 -36.92
CA GLY A 364 -10.54 -4.41 -36.02
C GLY A 364 -9.69 -3.75 -34.93
N ARG A 365 -9.48 -2.43 -34.97
CA ARG A 365 -8.72 -1.71 -33.93
C ARG A 365 -9.50 -1.63 -32.64
N ARG A 366 -8.78 -1.56 -31.52
CA ARG A 366 -9.38 -1.52 -30.18
C ARG A 366 -9.47 -0.09 -29.66
N THR A 367 -10.59 0.22 -29.02
CA THR A 367 -10.77 1.45 -28.25
C THR A 367 -11.08 1.10 -26.80
N PHE A 368 -10.32 1.66 -25.87
CA PHE A 368 -10.57 1.53 -24.44
C PHE A 368 -11.15 2.84 -23.92
N ILE A 369 -12.27 2.77 -23.20
CA ILE A 369 -12.96 3.94 -22.67
C ILE A 369 -13.08 3.78 -21.16
N ILE A 370 -12.58 4.75 -20.40
CA ILE A 370 -12.82 4.89 -18.95
C ILE A 370 -13.78 6.05 -18.77
N ALA A 371 -14.92 5.82 -18.14
CA ALA A 371 -15.88 6.86 -17.80
C ALA A 371 -15.95 7.01 -16.28
N PHE A 372 -16.15 8.24 -15.82
CA PHE A 372 -16.34 8.52 -14.41
C PHE A 372 -17.34 9.63 -14.18
N CYS A 373 -18.07 9.55 -13.07
CA CYS A 373 -19.06 10.53 -12.65
C CYS A 373 -19.11 10.61 -11.11
N PRO A 374 -19.83 11.59 -10.56
CA PRO A 374 -19.98 11.71 -9.11
C PRO A 374 -20.65 10.46 -8.51
N MET A 375 -20.24 10.08 -7.30
CA MET A 375 -20.68 8.84 -6.65
C MET A 375 -22.20 8.80 -6.42
N GLU A 376 -22.87 9.95 -6.33
CA GLU A 376 -24.32 10.07 -6.16
C GLU A 376 -25.12 9.51 -7.36
N LYS A 377 -24.46 9.30 -8.51
CA LYS A 377 -25.05 8.64 -9.68
C LYS A 377 -25.11 7.11 -9.54
N TYR A 378 -24.33 6.54 -8.63
CA TYR A 378 -24.31 5.11 -8.40
C TYR A 378 -25.47 4.71 -7.48
N LYS A 379 -26.32 3.80 -7.96
CA LYS A 379 -27.52 3.34 -7.23
C LYS A 379 -27.27 2.13 -6.32
N GLY A 380 -26.10 1.50 -6.46
CA GLY A 380 -25.72 0.29 -5.73
C GLY A 380 -25.15 0.56 -4.34
N ALA A 381 -24.72 -0.51 -3.68
CA ALA A 381 -24.08 -0.42 -2.38
C ALA A 381 -22.66 0.12 -2.54
N HIS A 382 -22.34 1.19 -1.82
CA HIS A 382 -21.02 1.81 -1.88
C HIS A 382 -20.49 2.13 -0.49
N HIS A 383 -19.17 2.29 -0.41
CA HIS A 383 -18.52 2.65 0.83
C HIS A 383 -18.87 4.10 1.19
N LYS A 384 -19.33 4.33 2.42
CA LYS A 384 -19.45 5.68 2.98
C LYS A 384 -18.24 5.92 3.85
N GLY A 385 -17.33 6.78 3.41
CA GLY A 385 -16.17 7.12 4.22
C GLY A 385 -16.56 7.99 5.40
N GLU A 386 -15.82 7.82 6.51
CA GLU A 386 -15.93 8.68 7.69
C GLU A 386 -14.92 9.83 7.54
N TRP A 387 -15.29 10.83 6.75
CA TRP A 387 -14.43 11.99 6.49
C TRP A 387 -14.61 13.06 7.58
N THR A 388 -13.57 13.80 7.89
CA THR A 388 -13.67 14.94 8.82
C THR A 388 -14.57 16.03 8.23
N GLU A 389 -15.35 16.72 9.06
CA GLU A 389 -16.20 17.88 8.68
C GLU A 389 -15.44 19.02 7.98
N LYS A 390 -14.10 18.98 7.96
CA LYS A 390 -13.24 19.99 7.33
C LYS A 390 -13.06 19.83 5.83
N LEU A 391 -13.58 18.78 5.20
CA LEU A 391 -13.50 18.60 3.74
C LEU A 391 -14.85 18.89 3.11
N HIS A 392 -14.86 19.82 2.16
CA HIS A 392 -16.05 20.11 1.37
C HIS A 392 -16.07 19.24 0.13
N GLU A 393 -17.26 18.78 -0.24
CA GLU A 393 -17.47 18.03 -1.48
C GLU A 393 -17.19 18.87 -2.72
N ALA A 394 -16.61 18.24 -3.72
CA ALA A 394 -16.55 18.69 -5.10
C ALA A 394 -17.00 17.54 -6.00
N THR A 395 -17.46 17.85 -7.20
CA THR A 395 -17.90 16.83 -8.15
C THR A 395 -17.06 16.83 -9.41
N THR A 396 -16.90 15.66 -10.00
CA THR A 396 -16.23 15.53 -11.29
C THR A 396 -16.90 14.47 -12.13
N ARG A 397 -16.92 14.72 -13.44
CA ARG A 397 -17.29 13.73 -14.45
C ARG A 397 -16.38 13.85 -15.66
N GLY A 398 -16.22 12.78 -16.40
CA GLY A 398 -15.35 12.80 -17.56
C GLY A 398 -15.15 11.44 -18.19
N VAL A 399 -14.26 11.44 -19.19
CA VAL A 399 -13.93 10.26 -19.97
C VAL A 399 -12.45 10.27 -20.36
N HIS A 400 -11.84 9.10 -20.38
CA HIS A 400 -10.61 8.82 -21.11
C HIS A 400 -10.96 7.87 -22.26
N ILE A 401 -10.58 8.24 -23.48
CA ILE A 401 -10.70 7.41 -24.68
C ILE A 401 -9.29 7.14 -25.16
N VAL A 402 -8.90 5.87 -25.22
CA VAL A 402 -7.59 5.41 -25.70
C VAL A 402 -7.83 4.55 -26.93
N LYS A 403 -7.55 5.10 -28.10
CA LYS A 403 -7.77 4.47 -29.40
C LYS A 403 -6.46 3.94 -29.96
N GLU A 404 -6.45 2.67 -30.33
CA GLU A 404 -5.34 2.05 -31.03
C GLU A 404 -5.14 2.69 -32.41
N LEU A 405 -3.90 3.09 -32.71
CA LEU A 405 -3.49 3.56 -34.04
C LEU A 405 -2.69 2.49 -34.77
N THR A 406 -1.74 1.88 -34.05
CA THR A 406 -0.96 0.70 -34.43
C THR A 406 -0.70 -0.15 -33.18
N ASP A 407 -0.03 -1.29 -33.31
CA ASP A 407 0.31 -2.17 -32.18
C ASP A 407 1.05 -1.45 -31.03
N ASN A 408 1.85 -0.42 -31.36
CA ASN A 408 2.69 0.30 -30.41
C ASN A 408 2.40 1.80 -30.34
N THR A 409 1.31 2.28 -30.94
CA THR A 409 0.93 3.69 -30.85
C THR A 409 -0.56 3.85 -30.63
N CYS A 410 -0.94 4.86 -29.85
CA CYS A 410 -2.34 5.15 -29.57
C CYS A 410 -2.63 6.65 -29.55
N GLU A 411 -3.89 7.00 -29.77
CA GLU A 411 -4.43 8.33 -29.52
C GLU A 411 -5.17 8.31 -28.18
N TRP A 412 -4.87 9.29 -27.33
CA TRP A 412 -5.50 9.46 -26.04
C TRP A 412 -6.24 10.78 -25.98
N THR A 413 -7.54 10.70 -25.74
CA THR A 413 -8.40 11.83 -25.44
C THR A 413 -8.86 11.74 -23.99
N ARG A 414 -8.61 12.78 -23.20
CA ARG A 414 -9.15 12.96 -21.85
C ARG A 414 -10.04 14.17 -21.84
N VAL A 415 -11.24 14.04 -21.30
CA VAL A 415 -12.14 15.16 -21.01
C VAL A 415 -12.57 15.06 -19.56
N GLN A 416 -12.53 16.17 -18.85
CA GLN A 416 -12.96 16.23 -17.46
C GLN A 416 -13.65 17.55 -17.16
N GLN A 417 -14.84 17.44 -16.58
CA GLN A 417 -15.54 18.55 -15.93
C GLN A 417 -15.31 18.46 -14.42
N VAL A 418 -15.00 19.59 -13.82
CA VAL A 418 -14.81 19.73 -12.37
C VAL A 418 -15.70 20.87 -11.88
N ASP A 419 -16.47 20.62 -10.83
CA ASP A 419 -17.20 21.62 -10.06
C ASP A 419 -16.69 21.56 -8.62
N LEU A 420 -16.04 22.64 -8.19
CA LEU A 420 -15.42 22.73 -6.86
C LEU A 420 -16.42 23.11 -5.76
N LYS A 421 -17.69 23.35 -6.09
CA LYS A 421 -18.74 23.84 -5.20
C LYS A 421 -18.31 25.07 -4.39
N ILE A 422 -17.55 25.97 -5.03
CA ILE A 422 -17.11 27.24 -4.46
C ILE A 422 -16.86 28.26 -5.57
N SER A 423 -17.22 29.51 -5.29
CA SER A 423 -16.83 30.64 -6.13
C SER A 423 -15.34 30.94 -5.93
N LEU A 424 -14.53 30.65 -6.95
CA LEU A 424 -13.12 31.02 -6.98
C LEU A 424 -12.89 32.20 -7.93
N PRO A 425 -11.89 33.05 -7.65
CA PRO A 425 -11.41 33.97 -8.67
C PRO A 425 -10.99 33.19 -9.92
N ALA A 426 -11.38 33.65 -11.11
CA ALA A 426 -11.10 32.97 -12.39
C ALA A 426 -9.62 32.58 -12.54
N ARG A 427 -8.70 33.44 -12.10
CA ARG A 427 -7.25 33.17 -12.12
C ARG A 427 -6.86 31.94 -11.27
N VAL A 428 -7.51 31.70 -10.13
CA VAL A 428 -7.24 30.54 -9.27
C VAL A 428 -7.77 29.28 -9.94
N LEU A 429 -8.97 29.35 -10.52
CA LEU A 429 -9.56 28.24 -11.27
C LEU A 429 -8.70 27.87 -12.50
N ASP A 430 -8.16 28.87 -13.21
CA ASP A 430 -7.21 28.67 -14.31
C ASP A 430 -5.92 27.97 -13.85
N ILE A 431 -5.35 28.37 -12.71
CA ILE A 431 -4.15 27.74 -12.16
C ILE A 431 -4.44 26.27 -11.82
N PHE A 432 -5.56 26.03 -11.14
CA PHE A 432 -6.02 24.69 -10.80
C PHE A 432 -6.21 23.82 -12.06
N ALA A 433 -6.96 24.31 -13.05
CA ALA A 433 -7.23 23.57 -14.28
C ALA A 433 -5.95 23.27 -15.06
N LYS A 434 -5.00 24.22 -15.13
CA LYS A 434 -3.69 24.00 -15.77
C LYS A 434 -2.86 22.95 -15.04
N GLN A 435 -2.89 22.92 -13.71
CA GLN A 435 -2.21 21.88 -12.92
C GLN A 435 -2.80 20.49 -13.22
N GLU A 436 -4.12 20.38 -13.25
CA GLU A 436 -4.82 19.12 -13.57
C GLU A 436 -4.59 18.65 -15.01
N LEU A 437 -4.51 19.57 -15.97
CA LEU A 437 -4.14 19.25 -17.36
C LEU A 437 -2.66 18.90 -17.51
N GLY A 438 -1.80 19.46 -16.65
CA GLY A 438 -0.37 19.11 -16.58
C GLY A 438 -0.09 17.66 -16.20
N TRP A 439 -1.05 16.97 -15.58
CA TRP A 439 -0.93 15.54 -15.28
C TRP A 439 -0.70 14.68 -16.54
N ALA A 440 -1.28 15.06 -17.69
CA ALA A 440 -1.10 14.33 -18.93
C ALA A 440 0.38 14.30 -19.39
N ASN A 441 1.11 15.39 -19.18
CA ASN A 441 2.56 15.44 -19.47
C ASN A 441 3.32 14.40 -18.63
N LYS A 442 2.99 14.29 -17.34
CA LYS A 442 3.62 13.31 -16.44
C LYS A 442 3.37 11.87 -16.89
N VAL A 443 2.17 11.58 -17.42
CA VAL A 443 1.86 10.26 -17.98
C VAL A 443 2.71 9.96 -19.20
N GLN A 444 2.87 10.92 -20.12
CA GLN A 444 3.74 10.75 -21.29
C GLN A 444 5.21 10.59 -20.90
N GLU A 445 5.73 11.45 -20.04
CA GLU A 445 7.12 11.35 -19.54
C GLU A 445 7.39 9.97 -18.90
N LYS A 446 6.47 9.48 -18.07
CA LYS A 446 6.58 8.16 -17.42
C LYS A 446 6.66 7.03 -18.44
N LEU A 447 5.82 7.06 -19.47
CA LEU A 447 5.77 6.00 -20.47
C LEU A 447 6.96 6.06 -21.44
N SER A 448 7.40 7.25 -21.84
CA SER A 448 8.63 7.43 -22.61
C SER A 448 9.87 6.93 -21.85
N ALA A 449 9.98 7.24 -20.56
CA ALA A 449 11.09 6.76 -19.72
C ALA A 449 11.07 5.22 -19.55
N THR A 450 9.88 4.62 -19.47
CA THR A 450 9.74 3.17 -19.34
C THR A 450 10.22 2.44 -20.60
N GLN A 451 9.94 2.98 -21.79
CA GLN A 451 10.43 2.40 -23.05
C GLN A 451 11.94 2.52 -23.22
N LEU A 452 12.54 3.62 -22.78
CA LEU A 452 14.00 3.80 -22.71
C LEU A 452 14.65 2.78 -21.77
N ASN A 453 14.02 2.49 -20.63
CA ASN A 453 14.54 1.48 -19.70
C ASN A 453 14.36 0.06 -20.21
N GLN A 454 13.25 -0.28 -20.85
CA GLN A 454 13.07 -1.60 -21.46
C GLN A 454 14.10 -1.85 -22.57
N SER A 455 14.36 -0.87 -23.44
CA SER A 455 15.41 -0.97 -24.47
C SER A 455 16.82 -1.12 -23.88
N GLN A 456 17.14 -0.47 -22.76
CA GLN A 456 18.42 -0.66 -22.05
C GLN A 456 18.53 -2.01 -21.32
N VAL A 457 17.43 -2.53 -20.76
CA VAL A 457 17.40 -3.85 -20.13
C VAL A 457 17.59 -4.95 -21.17
N PHE A 458 17.01 -4.81 -22.37
CA PHE A 458 17.28 -5.74 -23.48
C PHE A 458 18.74 -5.68 -23.97
N CYS A 459 19.40 -4.51 -23.98
CA CYS A 459 20.83 -4.43 -24.29
C CYS A 459 21.72 -5.11 -23.23
N LYS A 460 21.40 -4.98 -21.93
CA LYS A 460 22.18 -5.63 -20.86
C LYS A 460 22.04 -7.16 -20.81
N ILE A 461 20.91 -7.68 -21.27
CA ILE A 461 20.69 -9.14 -21.40
C ILE A 461 21.42 -9.69 -22.64
N ALA A 462 21.54 -8.90 -23.71
CA ALA A 462 22.35 -9.27 -24.87
C ALA A 462 23.86 -9.31 -24.57
N ASP A 463 24.37 -8.42 -23.72
CA ASP A 463 25.79 -8.37 -23.34
C ASP A 463 26.22 -9.42 -22.29
N THR A 464 25.27 -10.15 -21.69
CA THR A 464 25.55 -11.29 -20.79
C THR A 464 25.42 -12.65 -21.49
N SER A 465 25.21 -12.64 -22.81
CA SER A 465 25.01 -13.82 -23.65
C SER A 465 26.08 -13.95 -24.75
N ILE A 466 27.35 -13.63 -24.44
CA ILE A 466 28.54 -13.97 -25.25
C ILE A 466 29.61 -14.57 -24.35
#